data_AF-J0DCX0-F1
#
_entry.id   AF-J0DCX0-F1
#
_cell.length_a   1.000
_cell.length_b   1.000
_cell.length_c   1.000
_cell.angle_alpha   90.00
_cell.angle_beta   90.00
_cell.angle_gamma   90.00
#
_symmetry.space_group_name_H-M   'P 1'
#
loop_
_entity.id
_entity.type
_entity.pdbx_description
1 polymer ?
#
loop_
_entity_poly.entity_id
_entity_poly.type
_entity_poly.pdbx_seq_one_letter_code
_entity_poly.pdbx_strand_id
1 'polypeptide(L)' 'MKVNKGFKFRLYPTKEQQDKLQHCFFVYNQAYNIGLNLLQEQYETNKDSPPKERKWEKSSELDKAIKHHLNARGVKL' A
#
# COMPACT_ATOMS: atom_id res chain seq x y z
N MET A 1 -8.25 34.99 10.05
CA MET A 1 -7.18 34.02 10.38
C MET A 1 -6.13 34.04 9.27
N LYS A 2 -4.92 34.58 9.49
CA LYS A 2 -3.82 34.54 8.50
C LYS A 2 -3.08 33.20 8.65
N VAL A 3 -3.27 32.29 7.70
CA VAL A 3 -2.56 31.00 7.66
C VAL A 3 -1.23 31.20 6.94
N ASN A 4 -0.12 31.11 7.67
CA ASN A 4 1.22 31.30 7.11
C ASN A 4 1.73 29.97 6.51
N LYS A 5 1.85 29.91 5.17
CA LYS A 5 2.16 28.68 4.41
C LYS A 5 3.61 28.20 4.57
N GLY A 6 4.48 28.98 5.21
CA GLY A 6 5.89 28.65 5.45
C GLY A 6 6.19 28.02 6.82
N PHE A 7 5.18 27.82 7.67
CA PHE A 7 5.41 27.26 9.00
C PHE A 7 5.51 25.73 8.93
N LYS A 8 6.72 25.18 9.17
CA LYS A 8 6.88 23.74 9.39
C LYS A 8 6.24 23.39 10.73
N PHE A 9 5.03 22.86 10.71
CA PHE A 9 4.42 22.24 11.89
C PHE A 9 5.24 21.00 12.24
N ARG A 10 6.11 21.12 13.26
CA ARG A 10 6.74 19.95 13.85
C ARG A 10 5.68 19.23 14.68
N LEU A 11 5.32 18.02 14.27
CA LEU A 11 4.45 17.17 15.05
C LEU A 11 5.23 16.71 16.28
N TYR A 12 4.64 16.88 17.47
CA TYR A 12 5.12 16.32 18.73
C TYR A 12 4.08 15.31 19.21
N PRO A 13 3.98 14.14 18.56
CA PRO A 13 2.96 13.16 18.89
C PRO A 13 3.20 12.59 20.29
N THR A 14 2.13 12.42 21.06
CA THR A 14 2.15 11.62 22.29
C THR A 14 2.53 10.18 21.98
N LYS A 15 2.91 9.39 23.00
CA LYS A 15 3.22 7.97 22.81
C LYS A 15 2.08 7.21 22.11
N GLU A 16 0.85 7.44 22.53
CA GLU A 16 -0.33 6.83 21.90
C GLU A 16 -0.48 7.24 20.41
N GLN A 17 -0.21 8.50 20.07
CA GLN A 17 -0.24 8.95 18.69
C GLN A 17 0.90 8.34 17.86
N GLN A 18 2.08 8.16 18.45
CA GLN A 18 3.20 7.48 17.80
C GLN A 18 2.86 6.02 17.51
N ASP A 19 2.28 5.31 18.48
CA ASP A 19 1.89 3.91 18.32
C ASP A 19 0.86 3.75 17.20
N LYS A 20 -0.13 4.64 17.12
CA LYS A 20 -1.11 4.67 16.01
C LYS A 20 -0.45 4.94 14.66
N LEU A 21 0.45 5.91 14.59
CA LEU A 21 1.18 6.23 13.36
C LEU A 21 2.06 5.06 12.90
N GLN A 22 2.79 4.45 13.83
CA GLN A 22 3.62 3.27 13.55
C GLN A 22 2.78 2.11 13.04
N HIS A 23 1.62 1.85 13.66
CA HIS A 23 0.70 0.83 13.17
C HIS A 23 0.23 1.12 11.73
N CYS A 24 -0.18 2.36 11.44
CA CYS A 24 -0.55 2.75 10.08
C CYS A 24 0.61 2.53 9.10
N PHE A 25 1.81 3.02 9.41
CA PHE A 25 2.99 2.84 8.55
C PHE A 25 3.33 1.37 8.33
N PHE A 26 3.19 0.55 9.37
CA PHE A 26 3.37 -0.89 9.25
C PHE A 26 2.37 -1.50 8.27
N VAL A 27 1.07 -1.21 8.42
CA VAL A 27 0.03 -1.74 7.51
C VAL A 27 0.25 -1.26 6.07
N TYR A 28 0.58 0.03 5.88
CA TYR A 28 0.89 0.58 4.55
C TYR A 28 2.09 -0.12 3.90
N ASN A 29 3.17 -0.35 4.66
CA ASN A 29 4.35 -1.06 4.15
C ASN A 29 4.01 -2.51 3.76
N GLN A 30 3.17 -3.20 4.56
CA GLN A 30 2.71 -4.54 4.21
C GLN A 30 1.88 -4.54 2.91
N ALA A 31 0.92 -3.63 2.80
CA ALA A 31 0.06 -3.50 1.62
C ALA A 31 0.89 -3.19 0.36
N TYR A 32 1.85 -2.27 0.46
CA TYR A 32 2.75 -1.90 -0.62
C TYR A 32 3.59 -3.10 -1.10
N ASN A 33 4.25 -3.81 -0.18
CA ASN A 33 5.09 -4.95 -0.54
C ASN A 33 4.30 -6.09 -1.16
N ILE A 34 3.09 -6.37 -0.66
CA ILE A 34 2.19 -7.37 -1.26
C ILE A 34 1.81 -6.95 -2.69
N GLY A 35 1.38 -5.70 -2.87
CA GLY A 35 1.02 -5.19 -4.19
C GLY A 35 2.19 -5.22 -5.17
N LEU A 36 3.40 -4.86 -4.72
CA LEU A 36 4.61 -4.92 -5.54
C LEU A 36 4.91 -6.34 -6.02
N ASN A 37 4.80 -7.33 -5.12
CA ASN A 37 5.01 -8.75 -5.48
C ASN A 37 3.97 -9.23 -6.50
N LEU A 38 2.69 -8.93 -6.30
CA LEU A 38 1.62 -9.32 -7.24
C LEU A 38 1.85 -8.72 -8.63
N LEU A 39 2.25 -7.45 -8.69
CA LEU A 39 2.58 -6.77 -9.95
C LEU A 39 3.81 -7.39 -10.62
N GLN A 40 4.80 -7.80 -9.83
CA GLN A 40 5.98 -8.48 -10.35
C GLN A 40 5.64 -9.85 -10.93
N GLU A 41 4.86 -10.67 -10.22
CA GLU A 41 4.39 -11.98 -10.70
C GLU A 41 3.59 -11.85 -12.01
N GLN A 42 2.71 -10.84 -12.07
CA GLN A 42 1.95 -10.53 -13.27
C GLN A 42 2.85 -10.07 -14.43
N TYR A 43 3.84 -9.23 -14.16
CA TYR A 43 4.82 -8.82 -15.16
C TYR A 43 5.61 -10.03 -15.68
N GLU A 44 6.11 -10.88 -14.79
CA GLU A 44 6.88 -12.06 -15.15
C GLU A 44 6.09 -13.05 -16.01
N THR A 45 4.79 -13.18 -15.76
CA THR A 45 3.87 -13.98 -16.58
C THR A 45 3.65 -13.36 -17.97
N ASN A 46 3.55 -12.03 -18.05
CA ASN A 46 3.24 -11.30 -19.28
C ASN A 46 4.46 -10.94 -20.13
N LYS A 47 5.68 -10.99 -19.59
CA LYS A 47 6.88 -10.39 -20.22
C LYS A 47 7.16 -10.93 -21.62
N ASP A 48 6.95 -12.23 -21.82
CA ASP A 48 7.21 -12.94 -23.08
C ASP A 48 5.96 -13.02 -23.98
N SER A 49 4.80 -12.61 -23.47
CA SER A 49 3.54 -12.66 -24.21
C SER A 49 3.40 -11.50 -25.20
N PRO A 50 2.80 -11.74 -26.40
CA PRO A 50 2.44 -10.68 -27.34
C PRO A 50 1.56 -9.62 -26.66
N PRO A 51 1.68 -8.32 -27.02
CA PRO A 51 0.95 -7.25 -26.33
C PRO A 51 -0.57 -7.42 -26.23
N LYS A 52 -1.19 -8.09 -27.21
CA LYS A 52 -2.63 -8.36 -27.25
C LYS A 52 -3.07 -9.47 -26.28
N GLU A 53 -2.14 -10.30 -25.84
CA GLU A 53 -2.40 -11.46 -24.98
C GLU A 53 -2.04 -11.19 -23.51
N ARG A 54 -1.33 -10.09 -23.24
CA ARG A 54 -0.98 -9.67 -21.88
C ARG A 54 -2.24 -9.36 -21.08
N LYS A 55 -2.34 -9.95 -19.88
CA LYS A 55 -3.47 -9.75 -18.97
C LYS A 55 -3.00 -8.97 -17.75
N TRP A 56 -3.55 -7.77 -17.57
CA TRP A 56 -3.29 -6.91 -16.42
C TRP A 56 -4.51 -6.89 -15.51
N GLU A 57 -4.29 -7.02 -14.20
CA GLU A 57 -5.37 -6.96 -13.24
C GLU A 57 -5.85 -5.51 -13.10
N LYS A 58 -7.15 -5.35 -12.89
CA LYS A 58 -7.71 -4.05 -12.58
C LYS A 58 -7.31 -3.66 -11.17
N SER A 59 -7.24 -2.36 -10.92
CA SER A 59 -6.96 -1.83 -9.57
C SER A 59 -7.90 -2.39 -8.49
N SER A 60 -9.16 -2.69 -8.82
CA SER A 60 -10.13 -3.28 -7.90
C SER A 60 -9.88 -4.77 -7.59
N GLU A 61 -9.22 -5.49 -8.50
CA GLU A 61 -8.83 -6.89 -8.31
C GLU A 61 -7.58 -6.95 -7.43
N LEU A 62 -6.58 -6.10 -7.72
CA LEU A 62 -5.38 -5.93 -6.90
C LEU A 62 -5.72 -5.51 -5.46
N ASP A 63 -6.64 -4.56 -5.26
CA ASP A 63 -7.10 -4.15 -3.92
C ASP A 63 -7.74 -5.31 -3.14
N LYS A 64 -8.56 -6.13 -3.81
CA LYS A 64 -9.15 -7.34 -3.20
C LYS A 64 -8.07 -8.35 -2.81
N ALA A 65 -7.11 -8.59 -3.70
CA ALA A 65 -6.00 -9.52 -3.44
C ALA A 65 -5.13 -9.04 -2.26
N ILE A 66 -4.78 -7.76 -2.22
CA ILE A 66 -4.01 -7.16 -1.13
C ILE A 66 -4.75 -7.30 0.21
N LYS A 67 -6.05 -6.97 0.25
CA LYS A 67 -6.89 -7.13 1.44
C LYS A 67 -6.97 -8.59 1.90
N HIS A 68 -7.09 -9.53 0.98
CA HIS A 68 -7.08 -10.95 1.29
C HIS A 68 -5.75 -11.36 1.95
N HIS A 69 -4.61 -10.97 1.38
CA HIS A 69 -3.30 -11.28 1.97
C HIS A 69 -3.07 -10.61 3.33
N LEU A 70 -3.51 -9.36 3.53
CA LEU A 70 -3.40 -8.67 4.81
C LEU A 70 -4.23 -9.39 5.89
N ASN A 71 -5.48 -9.75 5.58
CA ASN A 71 -6.34 -10.50 6.49
C ASN A 71 -5.76 -11.87 6.84
N ALA A 72 -5.17 -12.57 5.88
CA ALA A 72 -4.50 -13.85 6.12
C ALA A 72 -3.29 -13.73 7.07
N ARG A 73 -2.64 -12.55 7.12
CA ARG A 73 -1.56 -12.23 8.07
C ARG A 73 -2.05 -11.74 9.43
N GLY A 74 -3.36 -11.66 9.64
CA GLY A 74 -3.96 -11.08 10.85
C GLY A 74 -3.79 -9.56 10.94
N VAL A 75 -3.37 -8.89 9.86
CA VAL A 75 -3.23 -7.44 9.80
C VAL A 75 -4.51 -6.87 9.22
N LYS A 76 -5.27 -6.14 10.04
CA LYS A 76 -6.46 -5.43 9.58
C LYS A 76 -6.08 -4.01 9.15
N LEU A 77 -6.61 -3.60 8.01
CA LEU A 77 -6.68 -2.20 7.58
C LEU A 77 -7.72 -1.46 8.43
#